data_AF-A0A2V9I978-F1
#
_entry.id   AF-A0A2V9I978-F1
#
_cell.length_a   1.000
_cell.length_b   1.000
_cell.length_c   1.000
_cell.angle_alpha   90.00
_cell.angle_beta   90.00
_cell.angle_gamma   90.00
#
_symmetry.space_group_name_H-M   'P 1'
#
loop_
_entity.id
_entity.type
_entity.pdbx_description
1 polymer ?
#
loop_
_entity_poly.entity_id
_entity_poly.type
_entity_poly.pdbx_seq_one_letter_code
_entity_poly.pdbx_strand_id
1 'polypeptide(L)'
;MGPLEELTLADARPVAHFSHGAAAVTEKALGQGRIIHFAIFPGFSYVKNGNDAWRQMIVRAVHDAAVALPATVNVTKVEVPVLYSETGAVATLLNWSGKEQEIELSVAVDKPVRQVESVLRGRLKFRADAGRVKLRVHLAEVDVILLRY
;
A
#
# COMPACT_ATOMS: atom_id res chain seq x y z
N MET A 1 0.91 -14.62 16.68
CA MET A 1 -0.44 -14.70 16.08
C MET A 1 -1.42 -13.99 17.00
N GLY A 2 -2.46 -13.37 16.45
CA GLY A 2 -3.59 -12.77 17.19
C GLY A 2 -4.60 -13.81 17.65
N PRO A 3 -5.73 -13.39 18.26
CA PRO A 3 -6.84 -14.28 18.60
C PRO A 3 -7.34 -15.04 17.37
N LEU A 4 -7.77 -16.29 17.60
CA LEU A 4 -8.36 -17.17 16.60
C LEU A 4 -9.87 -17.29 16.86
N GLU A 5 -10.62 -17.45 15.78
CA GLU A 5 -12.05 -17.75 15.78
C GLU A 5 -12.27 -19.12 15.13
N GLU A 6 -13.24 -19.87 15.62
CA GLU A 6 -13.70 -21.10 14.97
C GLU A 6 -14.95 -20.79 14.12
N LEU A 7 -14.93 -21.18 12.84
CA LEU A 7 -15.98 -20.87 11.90
C LEU A 7 -16.83 -22.09 11.57
N THR A 8 -18.16 -21.92 11.63
CA THR A 8 -19.10 -22.83 10.98
C THR A 8 -19.47 -22.25 9.62
N LEU A 9 -19.20 -22.98 8.54
CA LEU A 9 -19.45 -22.50 7.17
C LEU A 9 -20.87 -22.82 6.73
N ALA A 10 -21.57 -21.82 6.19
CA ALA A 10 -22.82 -22.01 5.47
C ALA A 10 -22.57 -21.96 3.95
N ASP A 11 -22.55 -20.75 3.38
CA ASP A 11 -22.39 -20.51 1.94
C ASP A 11 -21.06 -19.83 1.56
N ALA A 12 -20.17 -19.61 2.53
CA ALA A 12 -18.83 -19.09 2.30
C ALA A 12 -17.84 -20.22 1.94
N ARG A 13 -16.94 -19.94 0.99
CA ARG A 13 -15.90 -20.88 0.56
C ARG A 13 -14.59 -20.62 1.32
N PRO A 14 -13.94 -21.64 1.91
CA PRO A 14 -12.62 -21.46 2.50
C PRO A 14 -11.57 -21.25 1.40
N VAL A 15 -10.68 -20.28 1.60
CA VAL A 15 -9.57 -19.97 0.69
C VAL A 15 -8.20 -20.11 1.35
N ALA A 16 -8.17 -20.27 2.67
CA ALA A 16 -7.01 -20.67 3.45
C ALA A 16 -7.45 -21.47 4.67
N HIS A 17 -6.59 -22.34 5.15
CA HIS A 17 -6.82 -23.20 6.31
C HIS A 17 -5.69 -23.03 7.32
N PHE A 18 -6.00 -23.26 8.60
CA PHE A 18 -4.98 -23.49 9.60
C PHE A 18 -4.33 -24.87 9.42
N SER A 19 -3.19 -25.09 10.07
CA SER A 19 -2.49 -26.38 10.04
C SER A 19 -3.32 -27.56 10.57
N HIS A 20 -4.31 -27.29 11.43
CA HIS A 20 -5.24 -28.28 11.97
C HIS A 20 -6.51 -28.45 11.10
N GLY A 21 -6.53 -27.88 9.89
CA GLY A 21 -7.57 -28.11 8.89
C GLY A 21 -8.79 -27.18 8.96
N ALA A 22 -9.00 -26.43 10.04
CA ALA A 22 -10.10 -25.47 10.12
C ALA A 22 -9.90 -24.28 9.15
N ALA A 23 -10.99 -23.68 8.69
CA ALA A 23 -10.96 -22.54 7.78
C ALA A 23 -10.36 -21.31 8.46
N ALA A 24 -9.31 -20.74 7.87
CA ALA A 24 -8.63 -19.54 8.37
C ALA A 24 -9.08 -18.27 7.65
N VAL A 25 -9.40 -18.37 6.37
CA VAL A 25 -9.94 -17.29 5.55
C VAL A 25 -11.05 -17.83 4.67
N THR A 26 -12.17 -17.13 4.62
CA THR A 26 -13.30 -17.49 3.76
C THR A 26 -13.69 -16.34 2.84
N GLU A 27 -14.29 -16.68 1.70
CA GLU A 27 -14.80 -15.74 0.73
C GLU A 27 -16.26 -16.07 0.40
N LYS A 28 -17.07 -15.02 0.23
CA LYS A 28 -18.46 -15.13 -0.23
C LYS A 28 -18.75 -14.00 -1.21
N ALA A 29 -19.30 -14.32 -2.38
CA ALA A 29 -19.76 -13.30 -3.32
C ALA A 29 -20.95 -12.51 -2.75
N LEU A 30 -20.99 -11.20 -2.99
CA LEU A 30 -22.09 -10.32 -2.59
C LEU A 30 -22.29 -9.23 -3.65
N GLY A 31 -23.31 -9.39 -4.49
CA GLY A 31 -23.54 -8.47 -5.62
C GLY A 31 -22.34 -8.43 -6.58
N GLN A 32 -21.83 -7.24 -6.86
CA GLN A 32 -20.62 -7.04 -7.67
C GLN A 32 -19.32 -7.17 -6.85
N GLY A 33 -19.43 -7.42 -5.54
CA GLY A 33 -18.30 -7.54 -4.63
C GLY A 33 -18.22 -8.91 -3.97
N ARG A 34 -17.45 -8.96 -2.88
CA ARG A 34 -17.30 -10.14 -2.03
C ARG A 34 -16.97 -9.76 -0.60
N ILE A 35 -17.35 -10.63 0.31
CA ILE A 35 -16.95 -10.62 1.71
C ILE A 35 -15.70 -11.49 1.83
N ILE A 36 -14.67 -10.97 2.50
CA ILE A 36 -13.50 -11.75 2.92
C ILE A 36 -13.50 -11.75 4.44
N HIS A 37 -13.65 -12.93 5.04
CA HIS A 37 -13.63 -13.10 6.49
C HIS A 37 -12.33 -13.75 6.92
N PHE A 38 -11.69 -13.20 7.94
CA PHE A 38 -10.50 -13.76 8.56
C PHE A 38 -10.89 -14.35 9.91
N ALA A 39 -10.68 -15.65 10.11
CA ALA A 39 -10.84 -16.32 11.41
C ALA A 39 -9.68 -16.01 12.38
N ILE A 40 -8.94 -14.94 12.08
CA ILE A 40 -7.79 -14.44 12.80
C ILE A 40 -7.84 -12.93 12.78
N PHE A 41 -7.16 -12.28 13.73
CA PHE A 41 -6.87 -10.86 13.62
C PHE A 41 -5.52 -10.64 12.91
N PRO A 42 -5.51 -10.33 11.59
CA PRO A 42 -4.27 -10.16 10.84
C PRO A 42 -3.50 -8.90 11.25
N GLY A 43 -4.21 -7.81 11.57
CA GLY A 43 -3.58 -6.58 12.06
C GLY A 43 -2.77 -6.80 13.34
N PHE A 44 -3.32 -7.50 14.32
CA PHE A 44 -2.59 -7.84 15.55
C PHE A 44 -1.41 -8.80 15.29
N SER A 45 -1.56 -9.69 14.31
CA SER A 45 -0.48 -10.59 13.90
C SER A 45 0.67 -9.84 13.21
N TYR A 46 0.34 -8.83 12.40
CA TYR A 46 1.31 -7.93 11.77
C TYR A 46 2.05 -7.08 12.80
N VAL A 47 1.35 -6.46 13.76
CA VAL A 47 1.97 -5.61 14.80
C VAL A 47 3.05 -6.36 15.59
N LYS A 48 2.87 -7.66 15.85
CA LYS A 48 3.83 -8.45 16.64
C LYS A 48 5.19 -8.64 15.97
N ASN A 49 5.27 -8.69 14.63
CA ASN A 49 6.53 -9.06 13.96
C ASN A 49 6.79 -8.35 12.62
N GLY A 50 5.91 -7.46 12.16
CA GLY A 50 6.04 -6.71 10.92
C GLY A 50 6.23 -7.59 9.68
N ASN A 51 5.73 -8.82 9.69
CA ASN A 51 5.93 -9.78 8.62
C ASN A 51 5.12 -9.38 7.37
N ASP A 52 5.79 -9.35 6.21
CA ASP A 52 5.19 -8.96 4.94
C ASP A 52 4.04 -9.87 4.49
N ALA A 53 4.08 -11.16 4.82
CA ALA A 53 3.01 -12.10 4.50
C ALA A 53 1.67 -11.66 5.11
N TRP A 54 1.69 -11.14 6.34
CA TRP A 54 0.48 -10.58 6.96
C TRP A 54 0.00 -9.34 6.21
N ARG A 55 0.93 -8.46 5.82
CA ARG A 55 0.61 -7.27 5.03
C ARG A 55 -0.05 -7.64 3.71
N GLN A 56 0.55 -8.55 2.94
CA GLN A 56 0.02 -9.02 1.65
C GLN A 56 -1.38 -9.61 1.80
N MET A 57 -1.62 -10.36 2.87
CA MET A 57 -2.94 -10.92 3.16
C MET A 57 -3.97 -9.83 3.49
N ILE A 58 -3.59 -8.81 4.28
CA ILE A 58 -4.47 -7.67 4.61
C ILE A 58 -4.84 -6.88 3.36
N VAL A 59 -3.88 -6.60 2.48
CA VAL A 59 -4.11 -5.78 1.26
C VAL A 59 -4.59 -6.59 0.05
N ARG A 60 -4.77 -7.90 0.18
CA ARG A 60 -5.15 -8.78 -0.93
C ARG A 60 -6.41 -8.32 -1.67
N ALA A 61 -7.42 -7.84 -0.95
CA ALA A 61 -8.65 -7.35 -1.55
C ALA A 61 -8.40 -6.20 -2.56
N VAL A 62 -7.46 -5.31 -2.23
CA VAL A 62 -7.07 -4.18 -3.08
C VAL A 62 -6.34 -4.67 -4.34
N HIS A 63 -5.46 -5.66 -4.19
CA HIS A 63 -4.72 -6.25 -5.31
C HIS A 63 -5.63 -7.01 -6.28
N ASP A 64 -6.47 -7.89 -5.75
CA ASP A 64 -7.39 -8.69 -6.56
C ASP A 64 -8.42 -7.81 -7.30
N ALA A 65 -8.79 -6.67 -6.72
CA ALA A 65 -9.66 -5.68 -7.36
C ALA A 65 -8.91 -4.78 -8.37
N ALA A 66 -7.61 -5.00 -8.57
CA ALA A 66 -6.75 -4.24 -9.47
C ALA A 66 -6.86 -2.71 -9.27
N VAL A 67 -6.99 -2.27 -8.00
CA VAL A 67 -7.13 -0.85 -7.67
C VAL A 67 -5.91 -0.08 -8.15
N ALA A 68 -6.12 0.95 -8.95
CA ALA A 68 -5.06 1.85 -9.40
C ALA A 68 -4.51 2.65 -8.21
N LEU A 69 -3.23 2.42 -7.89
CA LEU A 69 -2.60 3.07 -6.74
C LEU A 69 -2.17 4.51 -7.07
N PRO A 70 -2.42 5.47 -6.15
CA PRO A 70 -2.02 6.87 -6.35
C PRO A 70 -0.50 7.01 -6.37
N ALA A 71 0.23 6.16 -5.66
CA ALA A 71 1.67 6.08 -5.72
C ALA A 71 2.18 4.64 -5.62
N THR A 72 3.36 4.40 -6.15
CA THR A 72 4.09 3.14 -6.03
C THR A 72 5.55 3.41 -5.74
N VAL A 73 6.19 2.51 -5.00
CA VAL A 73 7.62 2.52 -4.70
C VAL A 73 8.22 1.16 -4.99
N ASN A 74 9.51 1.12 -5.35
CA ASN A 74 10.24 -0.12 -5.65
C ASN A 74 10.74 -0.87 -4.40
N VAL A 75 10.55 -0.32 -3.20
CA VAL A 75 11.01 -0.89 -1.93
C VAL A 75 9.85 -1.16 -0.97
N THR A 76 10.05 -2.08 -0.03
CA THR A 76 9.08 -2.36 1.03
C THR A 76 9.21 -1.38 2.21
N LYS A 77 8.17 -1.29 3.04
CA LYS A 77 8.16 -0.49 4.28
C LYS A 77 8.34 1.02 4.06
N VAL A 78 7.93 1.52 2.90
CA VAL A 78 7.78 2.96 2.65
C VAL A 78 6.30 3.26 2.41
N GLU A 79 5.75 4.15 3.22
CA GLU A 79 4.38 4.63 3.07
C GLU A 79 4.36 5.86 2.17
N VAL A 80 3.41 5.92 1.23
CA VAL A 80 3.27 7.04 0.28
C VAL A 80 1.81 7.45 0.07
N PRO A 81 1.17 8.10 1.06
CA PRO A 81 -0.09 8.79 0.85
C PRO A 81 0.10 9.94 -0.15
N VAL A 82 -0.93 10.19 -0.96
CA VAL A 82 -0.94 11.29 -1.93
C VAL A 82 -2.17 12.15 -1.72
N LEU A 83 -1.96 13.45 -1.61
CA LEU A 83 -3.00 14.48 -1.51
C LEU A 83 -2.99 15.28 -2.81
N TYR A 84 -4.16 15.48 -3.41
CA TYR A 84 -4.32 16.21 -4.66
C TYR A 84 -5.01 17.56 -4.43
N SER A 85 -4.62 18.55 -5.21
CA SER A 85 -5.25 19.88 -5.25
C SER A 85 -5.29 20.40 -6.68
N GLU A 86 -5.91 21.56 -6.88
CA GLU A 86 -5.95 22.19 -8.20
C GLU A 86 -4.57 22.62 -8.72
N THR A 87 -3.64 22.93 -7.81
CA THR A 87 -2.30 23.46 -8.10
C THR A 87 -1.22 22.39 -8.15
N GLY A 88 -1.53 21.16 -7.75
CA GLY A 88 -0.56 20.08 -7.74
C GLY A 88 -0.97 18.87 -6.90
N ALA A 89 0.03 18.08 -6.52
CA ALA A 89 -0.10 16.97 -5.60
C ALA A 89 1.02 16.99 -4.56
N VAL A 90 0.78 16.36 -3.42
CA VAL A 90 1.76 16.17 -2.35
C VAL A 90 1.83 14.69 -2.02
N ALA A 91 3.02 14.10 -2.11
CA ALA A 91 3.29 12.75 -1.64
C ALA A 91 4.11 12.82 -0.34
N THR A 92 3.56 12.31 0.77
CA THR A 92 4.31 12.21 2.03
C THR A 92 5.02 10.87 2.08
N LEU A 93 6.31 10.88 2.39
CA LEU A 93 7.14 9.68 2.45
C LEU A 93 7.47 9.37 3.90
N LEU A 94 7.25 8.13 4.32
CA LEU A 94 7.64 7.62 5.63
C LEU A 94 8.34 6.27 5.49
N ASN A 95 9.61 6.21 5.91
CA ASN A 95 10.46 5.02 5.85
C ASN A 95 10.45 4.25 7.17
N TRP A 96 9.77 3.12 7.18
CA TRP A 96 9.68 2.20 8.31
C TRP A 96 10.78 1.12 8.32
N SER A 97 11.75 1.18 7.40
CA SER A 97 12.80 0.15 7.32
C SER A 97 13.88 0.27 8.41
N GLY A 98 14.01 1.46 9.03
CA GLY A 98 15.08 1.78 9.98
C GLY A 98 16.46 1.98 9.34
N LYS A 99 16.53 2.04 8.00
CA LYS A 99 17.76 2.31 7.25
C LYS A 99 17.49 3.30 6.13
N GLU A 100 18.39 4.25 5.97
CA GLU A 100 18.35 5.17 4.83
C GLU A 100 18.52 4.40 3.51
N GLN A 101 17.75 4.79 2.49
CA GLN A 101 17.72 4.09 1.21
C GLN A 101 17.29 5.01 0.05
N GLU A 102 17.76 4.69 -1.15
CA GLU A 102 17.25 5.26 -2.40
C GLU A 102 15.94 4.58 -2.79
N ILE A 103 14.93 5.37 -3.13
CA ILE A 103 13.63 4.88 -3.61
C ILE A 103 13.32 5.39 -5.01
N GLU A 104 12.72 4.54 -5.83
CA GLU A 104 12.05 4.93 -7.07
C GLU A 104 10.58 5.14 -6.80
N LEU A 105 10.17 6.41 -6.77
CA LEU A 105 8.79 6.82 -6.54
C LEU A 105 8.08 7.07 -7.86
N SER A 106 6.87 6.54 -8.00
CA SER A 106 5.95 6.91 -9.08
C SER A 106 4.62 7.39 -8.53
N VAL A 107 4.22 8.62 -8.86
CA VAL A 107 2.95 9.24 -8.42
C VAL A 107 2.04 9.43 -9.62
N ALA A 108 0.78 9.04 -9.51
CA ALA A 108 -0.25 9.33 -10.51
C ALA A 108 -0.57 10.83 -10.50
N VAL A 109 -0.76 11.43 -11.67
CA VAL A 109 -1.13 12.84 -11.82
C VAL A 109 -2.12 12.99 -12.95
N ASP A 110 -3.08 13.90 -12.80
CA ASP A 110 -4.12 14.19 -13.78
C ASP A 110 -3.77 15.36 -14.70
N LYS A 111 -2.74 16.13 -14.34
CA LYS A 111 -2.25 17.30 -15.11
C LYS A 111 -0.74 17.23 -15.33
N PRO A 112 -0.21 17.89 -16.38
CA PRO A 112 1.22 17.97 -16.62
C PRO A 112 1.95 18.60 -15.44
N VAL A 113 2.96 17.92 -14.89
CA VAL A 113 3.80 18.44 -13.80
C VAL A 113 4.96 19.25 -14.37
N ARG A 114 5.14 20.48 -13.88
CA ARG A 114 6.21 21.41 -14.26
C ARG A 114 7.41 21.37 -13.31
N GLN A 115 7.15 21.07 -12.04
CA GLN A 115 8.18 21.06 -11.01
C GLN A 115 7.92 19.97 -9.98
N VAL A 116 8.99 19.30 -9.57
CA VAL A 116 8.99 18.40 -8.41
C VAL A 116 10.04 18.87 -7.42
N GLU A 117 9.67 18.89 -6.14
CA GLU A 117 10.51 19.38 -5.06
C GLU A 117 10.36 18.50 -3.82
N SER A 118 11.49 18.12 -3.22
CA SER A 118 11.53 17.61 -1.85
C SER A 118 11.59 18.79 -0.90
N VAL A 119 10.78 18.77 0.15
CA VAL A 119 10.82 19.81 1.21
C VAL A 119 12.19 19.83 1.92
N LEU A 120 12.90 18.70 1.97
CA LEU A 120 14.19 18.60 2.63
C LEU A 120 15.39 18.83 1.71
N ARG A 121 15.27 18.51 0.42
CA ARG A 121 16.40 18.47 -0.55
C ARG A 121 16.25 19.45 -1.71
N GLY A 122 15.11 20.13 -1.82
CA GLY A 122 14.83 21.08 -2.89
C GLY A 122 14.44 20.38 -4.20
N ARG A 123 14.72 21.05 -5.33
CA ARG A 123 14.25 20.61 -6.66
C ARG A 123 14.81 19.26 -7.08
N LEU A 124 13.93 18.40 -7.60
CA LEU A 124 14.26 17.06 -8.06
C LEU A 124 14.07 16.92 -9.57
N LYS A 125 14.91 16.09 -10.20
CA LYS A 125 14.68 15.64 -11.58
C LYS A 125 13.59 14.59 -11.58
N PHE A 126 12.73 14.63 -12.59
CA PHE A 126 11.64 13.67 -12.75
C PHE A 126 11.42 13.35 -14.23
N ARG A 127 10.71 12.26 -14.48
CA ARG A 127 10.19 11.89 -15.80
C ARG A 127 8.67 11.80 -15.71
N ALA A 128 7.98 12.45 -16.62
CA ALA A 128 6.53 12.29 -16.78
C ALA A 128 6.26 11.29 -17.90
N ASP A 129 5.40 10.31 -17.64
CA ASP A 129 5.01 9.28 -18.61
C ASP A 129 3.61 8.77 -18.27
N ALA A 130 2.73 8.72 -19.27
CA ALA A 130 1.38 8.13 -19.18
C ALA A 130 0.58 8.49 -17.90
N GLY A 131 0.48 9.79 -17.58
CA GLY A 131 -0.26 10.25 -16.39
C GLY A 131 0.42 9.93 -15.06
N ARG A 132 1.72 9.67 -15.06
CA ARG A 132 2.53 9.46 -13.85
C ARG A 132 3.81 10.26 -13.89
N VAL A 133 4.27 10.67 -12.72
CA VAL A 133 5.59 11.25 -12.48
C VAL A 133 6.47 10.23 -11.78
N LYS A 134 7.66 9.97 -12.32
CA LYS A 134 8.68 9.07 -11.78
C LYS A 134 9.91 9.86 -11.36
N LEU A 135 10.43 9.59 -10.17
CA LEU A 135 11.62 10.24 -9.61
C LEU A 135 12.37 9.31 -8.66
N ARG A 136 13.62 9.67 -8.36
CA ARG A 136 14.44 9.03 -7.32
C ARG A 136 14.60 9.95 -6.14
N VAL A 137 14.52 9.40 -4.94
CA VAL A 137 14.65 10.14 -3.68
C VAL A 137 15.53 9.33 -2.72
N HIS A 138 16.55 9.99 -2.17
CA HIS A 138 17.29 9.47 -1.02
C HIS A 138 16.48 9.71 0.26
N LEU A 139 15.93 8.66 0.84
CA LEU A 139 14.99 8.73 1.95
C LEU A 139 15.59 8.13 3.24
N ALA A 140 15.83 9.00 4.22
CA ALA A 140 16.25 8.60 5.57
C ALA A 140 15.06 8.12 6.40
N GLU A 141 14.27 9.05 6.95
CA GLU A 141 13.07 8.74 7.74
C GLU A 141 11.81 9.28 7.08
N VAL A 142 11.75 10.59 6.85
CA VAL A 142 10.58 11.27 6.28
C VAL A 142 11.01 12.23 5.18
N ASP A 143 10.10 12.47 4.23
CA ASP A 143 10.20 13.59 3.29
C ASP A 143 8.79 13.93 2.77
N VAL A 144 8.65 15.10 2.15
CA VAL A 144 7.43 15.52 1.47
C VAL A 144 7.79 15.94 0.06
N ILE A 145 7.20 15.28 -0.92
CA ILE A 145 7.40 15.57 -2.34
C ILE A 145 6.23 16.41 -2.83
N LEU A 146 6.53 17.63 -3.25
CA LEU A 146 5.61 18.57 -3.88
C LEU A 146 5.69 18.42 -5.40
N LEU A 147 4.57 18.12 -6.05
CA LEU A 147 4.43 18.08 -7.50
C LEU A 147 3.55 19.26 -7.90
N ARG A 148 4.06 20.19 -8.71
CA ARG A 148 3.32 21.38 -9.16
C ARG A 148 3.02 21.31 -10.64
N TYR A 149 1.79 21.64 -11.01
CA TYR A 149 1.29 21.64 -12.39
C TYR A 149 1.73 22.84 -13.23
#